data_AF-A0A529M966-F1
#
_entry.id   AF-A0A529M966-F1
#
_cell.length_a   1.000
_cell.length_b   1.000
_cell.length_c   1.000
_cell.angle_alpha   90.00
_cell.angle_beta   90.00
_cell.angle_gamma   90.00
#
_symmetry.space_group_name_H-M   'P 1'
#
loop_
_entity.id
_entity.type
_entity.pdbx_description
1 polymer ?
#
loop_
_entity_poly.entity_id
_entity_poly.type
_entity_poly.pdbx_seq_one_letter_code
_entity_poly.pdbx_strand_id
1 'polypeptide(L)'
;LALGPSLLLLDEPAAGLNEVESETLAMAIEGIRRDVGCATIVIDHDLRFINRLCDRLCVMDQGQVIASGETENVWRDPRVIEVYVGQSETA
;
A
#
# COMPACT_ATOMS: atom_id res chain seq x y z
N LEU A 1 7.21 19.94 1.38
CA LEU A 1 8.02 19.18 2.38
C LEU A 1 9.28 19.98 2.70
N ALA A 2 9.60 20.18 3.98
CA ALA A 2 10.64 21.13 4.41
C ALA A 2 12.06 20.87 3.85
N LEU A 3 12.38 19.61 3.53
CA LEU A 3 13.71 19.20 3.04
C LEU A 3 13.74 18.91 1.53
N GLY A 4 12.63 19.09 0.81
CA GLY A 4 12.53 18.74 -0.61
C GLY A 4 13.02 17.32 -0.97
N PRO A 5 12.59 16.26 -0.24
CA PRO A 5 13.08 14.92 -0.50
C PRO A 5 12.61 14.42 -1.88
N SER A 6 13.41 13.55 -2.50
CA SER A 6 13.04 12.85 -3.73
C SER A 6 12.25 11.55 -3.48
N LEU A 7 12.31 11.03 -2.24
CA LEU A 7 11.64 9.80 -1.80
C LEU A 7 11.08 9.97 -0.38
N LEU A 8 9.84 9.56 -0.18
CA LEU A 8 9.16 9.46 1.09
C LEU A 8 8.89 7.98 1.41
N LEU A 9 9.36 7.51 2.56
CA LEU A 9 9.10 6.18 3.09
C LEU A 9 8.10 6.31 4.24
N LEU A 10 6.98 5.61 4.15
CA LEU A 10 5.91 5.63 5.14
C LEU A 10 5.70 4.22 5.67
N ASP A 11 5.94 4.03 6.96
CA ASP A 11 5.78 2.75 7.66
C ASP A 11 4.50 2.80 8.50
N GLU A 12 3.51 2.01 8.10
CA GLU A 12 2.15 1.94 8.66
C GLU A 12 1.52 3.31 8.96
N PRO A 13 1.45 4.23 7.99
CA PRO A 13 1.03 5.61 8.27
C PRO A 13 -0.47 5.71 8.62
N ALA A 14 -1.29 4.71 8.24
CA ALA A 14 -2.71 4.67 8.56
C ALA A 14 -3.02 3.92 9.88
N ALA A 15 -2.01 3.41 10.58
CA ALA A 15 -2.22 2.65 11.81
C ALA A 15 -2.96 3.47 12.88
N GLY A 16 -4.06 2.91 13.39
CA GLY A 16 -4.88 3.53 14.44
C GLY A 16 -5.79 4.67 13.97
N LEU A 17 -5.81 4.98 12.68
CA LEU A 17 -6.72 5.95 12.10
C LEU A 17 -8.08 5.31 11.80
N ASN A 18 -9.14 6.11 11.91
CA ASN A 18 -10.45 5.72 11.40
C ASN A 18 -10.52 5.90 9.87
N GLU A 19 -11.60 5.41 9.25
CA GLU A 19 -11.74 5.42 7.78
C GLU A 19 -11.64 6.83 7.16
N VAL A 20 -12.21 7.85 7.80
CA VAL A 20 -12.17 9.24 7.31
C VAL A 20 -10.77 9.84 7.44
N GLU A 21 -10.08 9.52 8.55
CA GLU A 21 -8.70 9.94 8.79
C GLU A 21 -7.74 9.30 7.80
N SER A 22 -7.86 7.99 7.55
CA SER A 22 -7.09 7.27 6.54
C SER A 22 -7.31 7.84 5.14
N GLU A 23 -8.55 8.21 4.80
CA GLU A 23 -8.84 8.83 3.51
C GLU A 23 -8.19 10.21 3.38
N THR A 24 -8.25 11.02 4.44
CA THR A 24 -7.61 12.34 4.50
C THR A 24 -6.10 12.23 4.36
N LEU A 25 -5.50 11.24 5.03
CA LEU A 25 -4.09 10.94 4.91
C LEU A 25 -3.72 10.52 3.49
N ALA A 26 -4.52 9.66 2.85
CA ALA A 26 -4.28 9.23 1.48
C ALA A 26 -4.28 10.43 0.52
N MET A 27 -5.27 11.32 0.62
CA MET A 27 -5.32 12.55 -0.17
C MET A 27 -4.08 13.44 0.01
N ALA A 28 -3.57 13.54 1.24
CA ALA A 28 -2.36 14.32 1.50
C ALA A 28 -1.12 13.70 0.84
N ILE A 29 -0.98 12.37 0.89
CA ILE A 29 0.12 11.64 0.25
C ILE A 29 0.06 11.76 -1.28
N GLU A 30 -1.14 11.65 -1.87
CA GLU A 30 -1.37 11.89 -3.31
C GLU A 30 -0.95 13.32 -3.70
N GLY A 31 -1.32 14.31 -2.89
CA GLY A 31 -0.93 15.71 -3.10
C GLY A 31 0.59 15.90 -3.09
N ILE A 32 1.31 15.23 -2.18
CA ILE A 32 2.79 15.27 -2.15
C ILE A 32 3.37 14.72 -3.46
N ARG A 33 2.91 13.56 -3.92
CA ARG A 33 3.38 12.94 -5.17
C ARG A 33 3.14 13.87 -6.36
N ARG A 34 1.93 14.44 -6.46
CA ARG A 34 1.50 15.29 -7.58
C ARG A 34 2.17 16.67 -7.59
N ASP A 35 2.21 17.33 -6.45
CA ASP A 35 2.57 18.75 -6.37
C ASP A 35 4.07 18.96 -6.06
N VAL A 36 4.71 18.00 -5.40
CA VAL A 36 6.14 18.08 -5.02
C VAL A 36 7.02 17.20 -5.92
N GLY A 37 6.44 16.24 -6.64
CA GLY A 37 7.20 15.29 -7.47
C GLY A 37 8.07 14.33 -6.67
N CYS A 38 7.66 14.03 -5.44
CA CYS A 38 8.36 13.10 -4.55
C CYS A 38 7.83 11.68 -4.79
N ALA A 39 8.72 10.70 -4.97
CA ALA A 39 8.34 9.29 -4.99
C ALA A 39 7.90 8.86 -3.58
N THR A 40 6.95 7.91 -3.49
CA THR A 40 6.46 7.41 -2.21
C THR A 40 6.52 5.89 -2.19
N ILE A 41 7.00 5.33 -1.08
CA ILE A 41 6.85 3.91 -0.73
C ILE A 41 6.05 3.86 0.57
N VAL A 42 4.99 3.07 0.55
CA VAL A 42 4.08 2.87 1.69
C VAL A 42 4.13 1.41 2.08
N ILE A 43 4.28 1.15 3.37
CA ILE A 43 4.12 -0.16 4.00
C ILE A 43 2.85 -0.07 4.84
N ASP A 44 1.85 -0.88 4.53
CA ASP A 44 0.60 -0.92 5.29
C ASP A 44 -0.11 -2.27 5.09
N HIS A 45 -1.01 -2.61 6.00
CA HIS A 45 -1.87 -3.79 5.91
C HIS A 45 -3.31 -3.46 5.48
N ASP A 46 -3.72 -2.18 5.46
CA ASP A 46 -5.01 -1.76 4.95
C ASP A 46 -5.05 -1.77 3.42
N LEU A 47 -5.77 -2.76 2.88
CA LEU A 47 -5.93 -2.94 1.44
C LEU A 47 -6.63 -1.79 0.74
N ARG A 48 -7.58 -1.11 1.40
CA ARG A 48 -8.29 0.04 0.81
C ARG A 48 -7.34 1.21 0.66
N PHE A 49 -6.51 1.45 1.65
CA PHE A 49 -5.49 2.49 1.64
C PHE A 49 -4.43 2.24 0.57
N ILE A 50 -3.90 1.02 0.48
CA ILE A 50 -2.94 0.62 -0.54
C ILE A 50 -3.51 0.74 -1.96
N ASN A 51 -4.75 0.26 -2.18
CA ASN A 51 -5.38 0.35 -3.51
C ASN A 51 -5.57 1.78 -4.00
N ARG A 52 -5.75 2.72 -3.08
CA ARG A 52 -5.91 4.13 -3.42
C ARG A 52 -4.58 4.78 -3.80
N LEU A 53 -3.51 4.47 -3.07
CA LEU A 53 -2.24 5.21 -3.16
C LEU A 53 -1.24 4.64 -4.17
N CYS A 54 -1.23 3.33 -4.35
CA CYS A 54 -0.11 2.63 -4.97
C CYS A 54 -0.43 2.23 -6.42
N ASP A 55 0.37 2.71 -7.38
CA ASP A 55 0.31 2.22 -8.77
C ASP A 55 0.98 0.83 -8.93
N ARG A 56 1.93 0.54 -8.03
CA ARG A 56 2.66 -0.74 -7.98
C ARG A 56 2.62 -1.31 -6.57
N LEU A 57 2.56 -2.63 -6.50
CA LEU A 57 2.50 -3.38 -5.25
C LEU A 57 3.61 -4.44 -5.20
N CYS A 58 4.12 -4.68 -3.99
CA CYS A 58 5.02 -5.78 -3.68
C CYS A 58 4.48 -6.47 -2.43
N VAL A 59 4.18 -7.76 -2.53
CA VAL A 59 3.64 -8.56 -1.43
C VAL A 59 4.72 -9.51 -0.97
N MET A 60 4.94 -9.52 0.35
CA MET A 60 5.89 -10.40 1.00
C MET A 60 5.17 -11.33 1.96
N ASP A 61 5.58 -12.60 1.97
CA ASP A 61 5.17 -13.58 2.97
C ASP A 61 6.41 -14.34 3.47
N GLN A 62 6.51 -14.54 4.78
CA GLN A 62 7.65 -15.21 5.44
C GLN A 62 9.03 -14.71 4.97
N GLY A 63 9.17 -13.41 4.76
CA GLY A 63 10.42 -12.79 4.31
C GLY A 63 10.76 -12.99 2.84
N GLN A 64 9.85 -13.55 2.03
CA GLN A 64 10.00 -13.74 0.59
C GLN A 64 9.02 -12.87 -0.18
N VAL A 65 9.46 -12.29 -1.30
CA VAL A 65 8.55 -11.61 -2.22
C VAL A 65 7.77 -12.66 -3.00
N ILE A 66 6.46 -12.72 -2.78
CA ILE A 66 5.59 -13.66 -3.46
C ILE A 66 5.03 -13.08 -4.76
N ALA A 67 4.77 -11.77 -4.81
CA ALA A 67 4.28 -11.09 -6.00
C ALA A 67 4.75 -9.63 -6.05
N SER A 68 5.03 -9.11 -7.25
CA SER A 68 5.34 -7.70 -7.46
C SER A 68 4.96 -7.26 -8.87
N GLY A 69 4.36 -6.07 -9.01
CA GLY A 69 3.87 -5.59 -10.30
C GLY A 69 2.94 -4.39 -10.17
N GLU A 70 2.17 -4.11 -11.21
CA GLU A 70 1.04 -3.19 -11.13
C GLU A 70 0.01 -3.72 -10.13
N THR A 71 -0.55 -2.81 -9.33
CA THR A 71 -1.43 -3.15 -8.21
C THR A 71 -2.59 -4.07 -8.65
N GLU A 72 -3.26 -3.75 -9.77
CA GLU A 72 -4.36 -4.57 -10.32
C GLU A 72 -3.95 -6.01 -10.68
N ASN A 73 -2.72 -6.19 -11.18
CA ASN A 73 -2.22 -7.51 -11.56
C ASN A 73 -1.83 -8.33 -10.32
N VAL A 74 -1.22 -7.69 -9.33
CA VAL A 74 -0.81 -8.34 -8.07
C VAL A 74 -2.03 -8.82 -7.29
N TRP A 75 -3.13 -8.07 -7.25
CA TRP A 75 -4.36 -8.49 -6.57
C TRP A 75 -5.05 -9.71 -7.19
N ARG A 76 -4.77 -10.00 -8.46
CA ARG A 76 -5.30 -11.18 -9.15
C ARG A 76 -4.46 -12.43 -8.92
N ASP A 77 -3.29 -12.31 -8.30
CA ASP A 77 -2.44 -13.44 -8.00
C ASP A 77 -3.09 -14.31 -6.90
N PRO A 78 -3.39 -15.60 -7.17
CA PRO A 78 -3.99 -16.49 -6.19
C PRO A 78 -3.20 -16.58 -4.88
N ARG A 79 -1.86 -16.47 -4.94
CA ARG A 79 -0.99 -16.51 -3.76
C ARG A 79 -1.18 -15.29 -2.86
N VAL A 80 -1.44 -14.13 -3.47
CA VAL A 80 -1.73 -12.89 -2.73
C VAL A 80 -3.10 -12.99 -2.06
N ILE A 81 -4.10 -13.50 -2.79
CA ILE A 81 -5.45 -13.70 -2.24
C ILE A 81 -5.40 -14.66 -1.04
N GLU A 82 -4.68 -15.77 -1.16
CA GLU A 82 -4.52 -16.76 -0.10
C GLU A 82 -3.89 -16.17 1.18
N VAL A 83 -2.86 -15.34 1.05
CA VAL A 83 -2.21 -14.69 2.19
C VAL A 83 -3.12 -13.67 2.89
N TYR A 84 -3.94 -12.93 2.16
CA TYR A 84 -4.80 -11.88 2.73
C TYR A 84 -6.17 -12.35 3.20
N VAL A 85 -6.75 -13.36 2.55
CA VAL A 85 -8.09 -13.90 2.88
C VAL A 85 -7.99 -15.14 3.79
N GLY A 86 -6.83 -15.80 3.82
CA GLY A 86 -6.64 -17.12 4.41
C GLY A 86 -7.09 -18.23 3.48
N GLN A 87 -6.66 -19.46 3.75
CA GLN A 87 -7.26 -20.63 3.09
C GLN A 87 -8.71 -20.73 3.55
N SER A 88 -9.66 -20.65 2.61
CA SER A 88 -11.00 -21.17 2.87
C SER A 88 -10.84 -22.64 3.27
N GLU A 89 -11.01 -22.95 4.55
CA GLU A 89 -11.15 -24.34 5.02
C GLU A 89 -12.41 -24.92 4.35
N THR A 90 -12.27 -25.46 3.14
CA THR A 90 -13.16 -26.51 2.67
C THR A 90 -12.76 -27.79 3.40
N ALA A 91 -13.38 -27.98 4.57
CA ALA A 91 -13.60 -29.29 5.15
C ALA A 91 -14.68 -30.05 4.36
#